data_AF-A0AA97HW71-F1
#
_entry.id   AF-A0AA97HW71-F1
#
_cell.length_a   1.000
_cell.length_b   1.000
_cell.length_c   1.000
_cell.angle_alpha   90.00
_cell.angle_beta   90.00
_cell.angle_gamma   90.00
#
_symmetry.space_group_name_H-M   'P 1'
#
loop_
_entity.id
_entity.type
_entity.pdbx_description
1 polymer ?
#
loop_
_entity_poly.entity_id
_entity_poly.type
_entity_poly.pdbx_seq_one_letter_code
_entity_poly.pdbx_strand_id
1 'polypeptide(L)' 'MVDRVEINKNIKTLSDEIEKWQNLSRGLMTRDEMIVIDGKITAFKNRIKNLRVMLNGN' A
#
# COMPACT_ATOMS: atom_id res chain seq x y z
N MET A 1 -7.42 2.44 -23.48
CA MET A 1 -6.08 2.85 -23.03
C MET A 1 -6.06 2.77 -21.51
N VAL A 2 -5.07 2.09 -20.93
CA VAL A 2 -4.83 2.19 -19.49
C VAL A 2 -4.27 3.58 -19.21
N ASP A 3 -4.97 4.37 -18.39
CA ASP A 3 -4.51 5.70 -18.01
C ASP A 3 -3.32 5.58 -17.04
N ARG A 4 -2.11 5.75 -17.60
CA ARG A 4 -0.86 5.70 -16.83
C ARG A 4 -0.81 6.77 -15.74
N VAL A 5 -1.46 7.93 -15.94
CA VAL A 5 -1.51 9.01 -14.96
C VAL A 5 -2.33 8.56 -13.76
N GLU A 6 -3.51 7.98 -14.01
CA GLU A 6 -4.38 7.46 -12.95
C GLU A 6 -3.75 6.29 -12.19
N ILE A 7 -3.05 5.36 -12.88
CA ILE A 7 -2.34 4.29 -12.16
C ILE A 7 -1.22 4.84 -11.27
N ASN A 8 -0.41 5.78 -11.78
CA ASN A 8 0.66 6.38 -10.98
C ASN A 8 0.12 7.14 -9.77
N LYS A 9 -1.01 7.85 -9.92
CA LYS A 9 -1.70 8.49 -8.80
C LYS A 9 -2.13 7.48 -7.75
N ASN A 10 -2.73 6.36 -8.17
CA ASN A 10 -3.14 5.28 -7.26
C ASN A 10 -1.95 4.63 -6.54
N ILE A 11 -0.82 4.41 -7.23
CA ILE A 11 0.41 3.92 -6.60
C ILE A 11 0.91 4.91 -5.53
N LYS A 12 0.91 6.22 -5.83
CA LYS A 12 1.30 7.25 -4.87
C LYS A 12 0.40 7.25 -3.64
N THR A 13 -0.92 7.27 -3.83
CA THR A 13 -1.88 7.23 -2.72
C THR A 13 -1.68 6.01 -1.82
N LEU A 14 -1.49 4.82 -2.40
CA LEU A 14 -1.24 3.60 -1.61
C LEU A 14 0.10 3.65 -0.87
N SER A 15 1.12 4.30 -1.45
CA SER A 15 2.42 4.47 -0.83
C SER A 15 2.34 5.44 0.36
N ASP A 16 1.64 6.56 0.18
CA ASP A 16 1.39 7.55 1.24
C ASP A 16 0.61 6.90 2.40
N GLU A 17 -0.36 6.02 2.12
CA GLU A 17 -1.07 5.26 3.15
C GLU A 17 -0.13 4.29 3.89
N ILE A 18 0.70 3.52 3.17
CA ILE A 18 1.67 2.62 3.80
C ILE A 18 2.57 3.39 4.78
N GLU A 19 3.07 4.57 4.39
CA GLU A 19 3.90 5.41 5.24
C GLU A 19 3.17 5.80 6.54
N LYS A 20 1.89 6.20 6.45
CA LYS A 20 1.07 6.50 7.64
C LYS A 20 0.97 5.29 8.58
N TRP A 21 0.69 4.10 8.03
CA TRP A 21 0.57 2.87 8.83
C TRP A 21 1.90 2.45 9.46
N GLN A 22 3.02 2.65 8.75
CA GLN A 22 4.37 2.34 9.25
C GLN A 22 4.84 3.31 10.34
N ASN A 23 4.39 4.57 10.29
CA ASN A 23 4.75 5.61 11.25
C ASN A 23 3.90 5.57 12.55
N LEU A 24 2.94 4.65 12.65
CA LEU A 24 2.19 4.48 13.90
C LEU A 24 3.11 3.93 15.01
N SER A 25 2.95 4.46 16.23
CA SER A 25 3.73 4.00 17.39
C SER A 25 3.40 2.55 17.75
N ARG A 26 4.32 1.63 17.43
CA ARG A 26 4.15 0.19 17.68
C ARG A 26 4.26 -0.19 19.16
N GLY A 27 4.94 0.61 19.96
CA GLY A 27 5.20 0.32 21.38
C GLY A 27 3.97 0.35 22.29
N LEU A 28 2.86 0.95 21.82
CA LEU A 28 1.59 1.03 22.56
C LEU A 28 0.52 0.08 22.00
N MET A 29 0.86 -0.75 21.03
CA MET A 29 -0.09 -1.62 20.35
C MET A 29 -0.12 -3.01 20.99
N THR A 30 -1.32 -3.57 21.08
CA THR A 30 -1.51 -4.99 21.33
C THR A 30 -1.03 -5.82 20.14
N ARG A 31 -0.83 -7.11 20.36
CA ARG A 31 -0.46 -8.06 19.30
C ARG A 31 -1.47 -8.06 18.15
N ASP A 32 -2.76 -8.02 18.47
CA ASP A 32 -3.82 -8.09 17.46
C ASP A 32 -3.86 -6.83 16.60
N GLU A 33 -3.67 -5.65 17.20
CA GLU A 33 -3.56 -4.39 16.46
C GLU A 33 -2.34 -4.39 15.53
N MET A 34 -1.20 -4.93 16.00
CA MET A 34 0.00 -5.08 15.17
C MET A 34 -0.26 -5.96 13.94
N ILE A 35 -0.92 -7.10 14.13
CA ILE A 35 -1.29 -8.03 13.04
C ILE A 35 -2.21 -7.36 12.03
N VAL A 36 -3.22 -6.62 12.50
CA VAL A 36 -4.15 -5.91 11.61
C VAL A 36 -3.42 -4.87 10.75
N ILE A 37 -2.51 -4.11 11.34
CA ILE A 37 -1.73 -3.10 10.62
C ILE A 37 -0.81 -3.77 9.59
N ASP A 38 -0.10 -4.84 9.97
CA ASP A 38 0.78 -5.57 9.06
C ASP A 38 0.00 -6.19 7.90
N GLY A 39 -1.22 -6.68 8.17
CA GLY A 39 -2.16 -7.15 7.16
C GLY A 39 -2.56 -6.07 6.16
N LYS A 40 -2.90 -4.86 6.64
CA LYS A 40 -3.22 -3.71 5.77
C LYS A 40 -2.04 -3.30 4.90
N ILE A 41 -0.84 -3.17 5.48
CA ILE A 41 0.39 -2.83 4.75
C ILE A 41 0.66 -3.87 3.66
N THR A 42 0.50 -5.16 3.97
CA THR A 42 0.69 -6.25 3.00
C THR A 42 -0.32 -6.17 1.86
N ALA A 43 -1.59 -5.91 2.15
CA ALA A 43 -2.63 -5.75 1.13
C ALA A 43 -2.32 -4.56 0.19
N PHE A 44 -1.87 -3.43 0.72
CA PHE A 44 -1.49 -2.28 -0.10
C PHE A 44 -0.27 -2.56 -0.98
N LYS A 45 0.77 -3.22 -0.44
CA LYS A 45 1.94 -3.63 -1.23
C LYS A 45 1.56 -4.56 -2.39
N ASN A 46 0.66 -5.51 -2.15
CA ASN A 46 0.15 -6.39 -3.20
C ASN A 46 -0.62 -5.61 -4.29
N ARG A 47 -1.44 -4.64 -3.90
CA ARG A 47 -2.15 -3.78 -4.85
C ARG A 47 -1.20 -2.92 -5.68
N ILE A 48 -0.16 -2.34 -5.08
CA ILE A 48 0.90 -1.62 -5.80
C ILE A 48 1.60 -2.53 -6.80
N LYS A 49 1.93 -3.77 -6.41
CA LYS A 49 2.55 -4.76 -7.30
C LYS A 49 1.68 -5.00 -8.54
N ASN A 50 0.38 -5.21 -8.35
CA ASN A 50 -0.55 -5.42 -9.47
C ASN A 50 -0.64 -4.20 -10.39
N LEU A 51 -0.72 -2.99 -9.82
CA LEU A 51 -0.72 -1.74 -10.58
C LEU A 51 0.57 -1.56 -11.40
N ARG A 52 1.73 -1.92 -10.85
CA ARG A 52 3.02 -1.91 -11.58
C ARG A 52 3.05 -2.93 -12.72
N VAL A 53 2.47 -4.13 -12.51
CA VAL A 53 2.31 -5.11 -13.60
C VAL A 53 1.43 -4.55 -14.71
N MET A 54 0.33 -3.86 -14.37
CA MET A 54 -0.53 -3.20 -15.38
C MET A 54 0.18 -2.08 -16.14
N LEU A 55 1.10 -1.35 -15.51
CA LEU A 55 1.92 -0.31 -16.17
C LEU A 55 2.96 -0.91 -17.13
N ASN A 56 3.58 -2.01 -16.74
CA ASN A 56 4.70 -2.64 -17.45
C ASN A 56 4.27 -3.75 -18.43
N GLY A 57 3.01 -4.20 -18.35
CA GLY A 57 2.44 -5.27 -19.17
C GLY A 57 1.96 -4.83 -20.56
N ASN A 58 2.59 -3.81 -21.14
CA ASN A 58 2.42 -3.40 -22.53
C ASN A 58 3.64 -3.82 -23.35
#